data_AF-A0A7W1T0C2-F1
#
_entry.id   AF-A0A7W1T0C2-F1
#
_cell.length_a   1.000
_cell.length_b   1.000
_cell.length_c   1.000
_cell.angle_alpha   90.00
_cell.angle_beta   90.00
_cell.angle_gamma   90.00
#
_symmetry.space_group_name_H-M   'P 1'
#
loop_
_entity.id
_entity.type
_entity.pdbx_description
1 polymer ?
#
loop_
_entity_poly.entity_id
_entity_poly.type
_entity_poly.pdbx_seq_one_letter_code
_entity_poly.pdbx_strand_id
1 'polypeptide(L)'
;MASPNQSFWRFFRGSAADVPAAPVVAQKLARRSSGLNELGRNLKCDEPLCVLDIGATSPSNISYLTSMGHKVYSEDLLAASSDPELKATSEDGKPILDSRKFLADNLIYPNGQFDVVLCWNVADYMDESLVKPIFARLWSVMKPGGKLLAFFHTQDAGPQAPCYRFHIVNAEMLEMQVIGPGKDQRKAPSGTVHPGISASLRLQRVFNNRHIENLFRDFASIKFFLARDNVREVLVAR
;
A
#
# COMPACT_ATOMS: atom_id res chain seq x y z
N MET A 1 -26.89 9.38 -71.47
CA MET A 1 -27.83 9.12 -70.36
C MET A 1 -27.50 7.76 -69.77
N ALA A 2 -27.67 7.64 -68.45
CA ALA A 2 -27.72 6.42 -67.63
C ALA A 2 -26.41 5.67 -67.32
N SER A 3 -26.03 5.69 -66.03
CA SER A 3 -25.50 4.52 -65.31
C SER A 3 -26.61 3.47 -65.14
N PRO A 4 -26.30 2.17 -64.96
CA PRO A 4 -26.13 1.59 -63.62
C PRO A 4 -24.98 0.56 -63.54
N ASN A 5 -24.18 0.50 -62.47
CA ASN A 5 -24.40 -0.20 -61.19
C ASN A 5 -24.37 -1.75 -61.29
N GLN A 6 -23.31 -2.40 -60.78
CA GLN A 6 -23.38 -3.49 -59.78
C GLN A 6 -22.00 -4.16 -59.55
N SER A 7 -21.62 -4.20 -58.27
CA SER A 7 -20.48 -4.95 -57.69
C SER A 7 -20.62 -6.47 -57.86
N PHE A 8 -19.52 -7.19 -58.06
CA PHE A 8 -19.38 -8.55 -57.52
C PHE A 8 -17.91 -8.89 -57.21
N TRP A 9 -17.68 -9.20 -55.94
CA TRP A 9 -16.42 -9.54 -55.29
C TRP A 9 -15.78 -10.82 -55.80
N ARG A 10 -14.45 -10.86 -55.94
CA ARG A 10 -13.66 -12.09 -55.94
C ARG A 10 -12.28 -11.92 -55.29
N PHE A 11 -12.16 -12.59 -54.14
CA PHE A 11 -10.99 -13.26 -53.57
C PHE A 11 -9.70 -12.49 -53.27
N PHE A 12 -9.54 -12.05 -52.01
CA PHE A 12 -8.29 -12.23 -51.29
C PHE A 12 -8.55 -12.83 -49.91
N ARG A 13 -8.06 -14.06 -49.74
CA ARG A 13 -8.04 -14.85 -48.51
C ARG A 13 -6.77 -14.43 -47.75
N GLY A 14 -6.87 -13.41 -46.90
CA GLY A 14 -5.79 -13.00 -46.02
C GLY A 14 -5.89 -13.71 -44.68
N SER A 15 -4.86 -14.47 -44.31
CA SER A 15 -4.69 -15.03 -42.97
C SER A 15 -4.87 -13.94 -41.92
N ALA A 16 -5.74 -14.19 -40.93
CA ALA A 16 -5.81 -13.38 -39.73
C ALA A 16 -4.46 -13.46 -39.02
N ALA A 17 -3.66 -12.40 -39.13
CA ALA A 17 -2.54 -12.19 -38.24
C ALA A 17 -3.13 -11.91 -36.85
N ASP A 18 -2.73 -12.72 -35.86
CA ASP A 18 -2.95 -12.42 -34.45
C ASP A 18 -2.38 -11.03 -34.16
N VAL A 19 -3.27 -10.07 -33.93
CA VAL A 19 -2.89 -8.76 -33.41
C VAL A 19 -2.51 -8.99 -31.95
N PRO A 20 -1.26 -8.74 -31.52
CA PRO A 20 -0.91 -8.86 -30.11
C PRO A 20 -1.78 -7.89 -29.31
N ALA A 21 -2.51 -8.42 -28.33
CA ALA A 21 -3.34 -7.64 -27.44
C ALA A 21 -2.50 -6.51 -26.82
N ALA A 22 -2.94 -5.26 -27.00
CA ALA A 22 -2.31 -4.11 -26.36
C ALA A 22 -2.20 -4.37 -24.85
N PRO A 23 -1.07 -4.04 -24.21
CA PRO A 23 -0.94 -4.23 -22.78
C PRO A 23 -2.04 -3.43 -22.08
N VAL A 24 -2.87 -4.11 -21.29
CA VAL A 24 -3.85 -3.46 -20.42
C VAL A 24 -3.07 -2.55 -19.48
N VAL A 25 -3.06 -1.25 -19.78
CA VAL A 25 -2.51 -0.23 -18.90
C VAL A 25 -3.38 -0.24 -17.67
N ALA A 26 -2.81 -0.59 -16.51
CA ALA A 26 -3.53 -0.56 -15.26
C ALA A 26 -4.08 0.86 -15.06
N GLN A 27 -5.39 0.97 -14.88
CA GLN A 27 -6.07 2.25 -14.76
C GLN A 27 -5.58 2.95 -13.49
N LYS A 28 -4.85 4.06 -13.67
CA LYS A 28 -4.34 4.91 -12.60
C LYS A 28 -5.47 5.80 -12.10
N LEU A 29 -5.84 5.67 -10.83
CA LEU A 29 -6.94 6.44 -10.23
C LEU A 29 -6.37 7.59 -9.40
N ALA A 30 -6.72 8.82 -9.76
CA ALA A 30 -6.33 10.00 -8.99
C ALA A 30 -7.22 10.15 -7.74
N ARG A 31 -6.61 10.52 -6.62
CA ARG A 31 -7.25 10.66 -5.31
C ARG A 31 -6.69 11.89 -4.59
N ARG A 32 -7.56 12.69 -3.97
CA ARG A 32 -7.16 13.70 -2.99
C ARG A 32 -7.04 13.07 -1.60
N SER A 33 -5.99 13.39 -0.85
CA SER A 33 -5.75 12.94 0.52
C SER A 33 -5.63 14.12 1.48
N SER A 34 -6.59 14.22 2.40
CA SER A 34 -6.62 15.28 3.42
C SER A 34 -5.59 15.03 4.52
N GLY A 35 -5.35 13.77 4.88
CA GLY A 35 -4.31 13.36 5.82
C GLY A 35 -2.91 13.60 5.28
N LEU A 36 -2.68 13.36 3.98
CA LEU A 36 -1.42 13.74 3.33
C LEU A 36 -1.25 15.26 3.28
N ASN A 37 -2.31 16.01 2.98
CA ASN A 37 -2.26 17.49 3.00
C ASN A 37 -1.86 18.03 4.38
N GLU A 38 -2.46 17.49 5.45
CA GLU A 38 -2.11 17.83 6.83
C GLU A 38 -0.67 17.43 7.16
N LEU A 39 -0.26 16.21 6.79
CA LEU A 39 1.10 15.71 7.01
C LEU A 39 2.14 16.51 6.21
N GLY A 40 1.80 16.96 5.00
CA GLY A 40 2.66 17.69 4.08
C GLY A 40 3.16 19.02 4.65
N ARG A 41 2.47 19.59 5.64
CA ARG A 41 2.97 20.75 6.40
C ARG A 41 4.19 20.41 7.25
N ASN A 42 4.30 19.16 7.74
CA ASN A 42 5.47 18.67 8.48
C ASN A 42 6.61 18.27 7.53
N LEU A 43 6.29 17.73 6.35
CA LEU A 43 7.28 17.38 5.34
C LEU A 43 7.97 18.62 4.73
N LYS A 44 7.29 19.77 4.75
CA LYS A 44 7.90 21.06 4.40
C LYS A 44 8.66 21.61 5.62
N CYS A 45 9.85 21.08 5.86
CA CYS A 45 10.76 21.56 6.89
C CYS A 45 12.18 21.69 6.34
N ASP A 46 12.98 22.54 6.98
CA ASP A 46 14.36 22.80 6.57
C ASP A 46 15.30 21.64 6.94
N GLU A 47 14.95 20.87 7.97
CA GLU A 47 15.73 19.72 8.43
C GLU A 47 15.29 18.42 7.73
N PRO A 48 16.22 17.59 7.23
CA PRO A 48 15.90 16.27 6.68
C PRO A 48 15.19 15.35 7.69
N LEU A 49 14.00 14.87 7.33
CA LEU A 49 13.27 13.86 8.09
C LEU A 49 13.66 12.44 7.68
N CYS A 50 13.52 11.49 8.61
CA CYS A 50 13.60 10.06 8.35
C CYS A 50 12.17 9.49 8.17
N VAL A 51 11.85 9.04 6.95
CA VAL A 51 10.52 8.59 6.55
C VAL A 51 10.53 7.09 6.28
N LEU A 52 9.57 6.36 6.87
CA LEU A 52 9.29 4.96 6.57
C LEU A 52 8.02 4.86 5.71
N ASP A 53 8.15 4.32 4.50
CA ASP A 53 7.08 4.14 3.52
C ASP A 53 6.63 2.66 3.47
N ILE A 54 5.49 2.35 4.10
CA ILE A 54 4.96 0.99 4.27
C ILE A 54 3.81 0.74 3.29
N GLY A 55 3.98 -0.29 2.47
CA GLY A 55 3.06 -0.73 1.44
C GLY A 55 3.82 -1.17 0.19
N ALA A 56 3.10 -1.50 -0.87
CA ALA A 56 3.76 -1.87 -2.13
C ALA A 56 4.70 -0.76 -2.60
N THR A 57 5.98 -1.07 -2.77
CA THR A 57 7.02 -0.06 -3.00
C THR A 57 6.70 0.82 -4.21
N SER A 58 6.78 2.14 -4.01
CA SER A 58 6.52 3.16 -5.01
C SER A 58 7.79 3.97 -5.28
N PRO A 59 8.43 3.81 -6.46
CA PRO A 59 9.57 4.65 -6.86
C PRO A 59 9.22 6.14 -6.90
N SER A 60 7.96 6.48 -7.20
CA SER A 60 7.44 7.85 -7.18
C SER A 60 7.48 8.44 -5.76
N ASN A 61 7.13 7.67 -4.73
CA ASN A 61 7.18 8.13 -3.34
C ASN A 61 8.61 8.40 -2.92
N ILE A 62 9.51 7.46 -3.21
CA ILE A 62 10.95 7.59 -2.91
C ILE A 62 11.50 8.85 -3.57
N SER A 63 11.23 9.03 -4.87
CA SER A 63 11.70 10.20 -5.63
C SER A 63 11.12 11.51 -5.08
N TYR A 64 9.82 11.55 -4.77
CA TYR A 64 9.16 12.72 -4.20
C TYR A 64 9.77 13.12 -2.85
N LEU A 65 9.88 12.18 -1.91
CA LEU A 65 10.39 12.45 -0.56
C LEU A 65 11.88 12.81 -0.57
N THR A 66 12.70 12.12 -1.37
CA THR A 66 14.13 12.44 -1.51
C THR A 66 14.37 13.76 -2.21
N SER A 67 13.51 14.17 -3.15
CA SER A 67 13.59 15.51 -3.77
C SER A 67 13.36 16.65 -2.77
N MET A 68 12.70 16.38 -1.64
CA MET A 68 12.55 17.29 -0.50
C MET A 68 13.70 17.17 0.51
N GLY A 69 14.74 16.37 0.22
CA GLY A 69 15.89 16.18 1.09
C GLY A 69 15.71 15.16 2.21
N HIS A 70 14.59 14.43 2.26
CA HIS A 70 14.34 13.44 3.31
C HIS A 70 15.06 12.11 3.06
N LYS A 71 15.37 11.39 4.14
CA LYS A 71 15.85 10.02 4.09
C LYS A 71 14.67 9.06 4.05
N VAL A 72 14.63 8.17 3.07
CA VAL A 72 13.48 7.27 2.84
C VAL A 72 13.87 5.81 3.03
N TYR A 73 13.02 5.09 3.76
CA TYR A 73 13.03 3.64 3.90
C TYR A 73 11.71 3.11 3.36
N SER A 74 11.71 1.91 2.76
CA SER A 74 10.49 1.30 2.23
C SER A 74 10.40 -0.16 2.64
N GLU A 75 9.21 -0.58 3.03
CA GLU A 75 8.88 -1.93 3.50
C GLU A 75 7.57 -2.40 2.86
N ASP A 76 7.58 -3.53 2.15
CA ASP A 76 6.37 -4.17 1.61
C ASP A 76 5.93 -5.31 2.54
N LEU A 77 5.30 -4.95 3.65
CA LEU A 77 4.90 -5.90 4.69
C LEU A 77 3.82 -6.88 4.22
N LEU A 78 3.01 -6.52 3.22
CA LEU A 78 2.03 -7.43 2.64
C LEU A 78 2.73 -8.53 1.84
N ALA A 79 3.68 -8.18 0.98
CA ALA A 79 4.49 -9.17 0.27
C ALA A 79 5.28 -10.03 1.26
N ALA A 80 5.92 -9.42 2.26
CA ALA A 80 6.67 -10.14 3.29
C ALA A 80 5.80 -11.14 4.07
N SER A 81 4.54 -10.80 4.36
CA SER A 81 3.64 -11.68 5.12
C SER A 81 3.20 -12.94 4.36
N SER A 82 3.53 -13.04 3.06
CA SER A 82 3.24 -14.22 2.23
C SER A 82 4.32 -15.31 2.30
N ASP A 83 5.39 -15.09 3.06
CA ASP A 83 6.47 -16.06 3.25
C ASP A 83 5.93 -17.39 3.82
N PRO A 84 6.10 -18.52 3.11
CA PRO A 84 5.70 -19.84 3.60
C PRO A 84 6.32 -20.24 4.93
N GLU A 85 7.50 -19.71 5.29
CA GLU A 85 8.17 -20.00 6.56
C GLU A 85 7.48 -19.39 7.78
N LEU A 86 6.52 -18.48 7.58
CA LEU A 86 5.71 -17.91 8.66
C LEU A 86 4.56 -18.83 9.07
N LYS A 87 4.29 -19.90 8.31
CA LYS A 87 3.22 -20.86 8.66
C LYS A 87 3.66 -21.68 9.85
N ALA A 88 2.90 -21.58 10.94
CA ALA A 88 3.07 -22.37 12.14
C ALA A 88 1.78 -23.08 12.52
N THR A 89 1.84 -23.94 13.53
CA THR A 89 0.68 -24.67 14.08
C THR A 89 0.56 -24.36 15.55
N SER A 90 -0.65 -24.01 16.02
CA SER A 90 -0.92 -23.80 17.44
C SER A 90 -0.84 -25.12 18.23
N GLU A 91 -0.83 -25.04 19.56
CA GLU A 91 -0.92 -26.23 20.44
C GLU A 91 -2.16 -27.10 20.11
N ASP A 92 -3.29 -26.47 19.74
CA ASP A 92 -4.53 -27.15 19.32
C ASP A 92 -4.51 -27.68 17.87
N GLY A 93 -3.36 -27.66 17.17
CA GLY A 93 -3.24 -28.17 15.79
C GLY A 93 -3.79 -27.25 14.70
N LYS A 94 -4.16 -26.00 15.01
CA LYS A 94 -4.71 -25.04 14.02
C LYS A 94 -3.58 -24.29 13.31
N PRO A 95 -3.71 -24.01 12.00
CA PRO A 95 -2.74 -23.17 11.31
C PRO A 95 -2.76 -21.74 11.88
N ILE A 96 -1.58 -21.21 12.17
CA ILE A 96 -1.37 -19.83 12.65
C ILE A 96 -0.22 -19.21 11.87
N LEU A 97 -0.12 -17.88 11.94
CA LEU A 97 1.03 -17.15 11.41
C LEU A 97 1.98 -16.78 12.55
N ASP A 98 3.28 -17.04 12.39
CA ASP A 98 4.31 -16.70 13.37
C ASP A 98 4.66 -15.21 13.31
N SER A 99 3.89 -14.40 14.05
CA SER A 99 4.10 -12.96 14.16
C SER A 99 5.44 -12.58 14.80
N ARG A 100 6.02 -13.46 15.63
CA ARG A 100 7.33 -13.21 16.25
C ARG A 100 8.44 -13.35 15.21
N LYS A 101 8.42 -14.42 14.43
CA LYS A 101 9.34 -14.60 13.29
C LYS A 101 9.18 -13.45 12.29
N PHE A 102 7.95 -13.08 11.94
CA PHE A 102 7.69 -11.95 11.05
C PHE A 102 8.39 -10.67 11.50
N LEU A 103 8.28 -10.30 12.78
CA LEU A 103 8.93 -9.10 13.33
C LEU A 103 10.44 -9.26 13.57
N ALA A 104 10.95 -10.48 13.65
CA ALA A 104 12.39 -10.74 13.71
C ALA A 104 13.05 -10.48 12.36
N ASP A 105 12.31 -10.71 11.26
CA ASP A 105 12.80 -10.59 9.89
C ASP A 105 12.44 -9.24 9.24
N ASN A 106 11.45 -8.52 9.78
CA ASN A 106 10.95 -7.26 9.23
C ASN A 106 10.91 -6.16 10.31
N LEU A 107 10.98 -4.88 9.91
CA LEU A 107 10.97 -3.73 10.84
C LEU A 107 12.13 -3.74 11.86
N ILE A 108 13.31 -4.18 11.42
CA ILE A 108 14.55 -4.26 12.21
C ILE A 108 15.22 -2.88 12.24
N TYR A 109 14.62 -1.95 12.98
CA TYR A 109 15.09 -0.58 13.13
C TYR A 109 15.35 -0.22 14.60
N PRO A 110 16.37 0.61 14.90
CA PRO A 110 16.48 1.26 16.20
C PRO A 110 15.18 1.95 16.65
N ASN A 111 14.94 1.93 17.97
CA ASN A 111 13.83 2.69 18.54
C ASN A 111 14.07 4.19 18.32
N GLY A 112 13.02 4.95 18.04
CA GLY A 112 13.14 6.40 17.82
C GLY A 112 13.90 6.79 16.54
N GLN A 113 13.88 5.98 15.50
CA GLN A 113 14.52 6.30 14.22
C GLN A 113 13.68 7.23 13.33
N PHE A 114 12.37 7.01 13.25
CA PHE A 114 11.53 7.62 12.22
C PHE A 114 10.75 8.84 12.70
N ASP A 115 10.80 9.90 11.90
CA ASP A 115 10.01 11.12 12.10
C ASP A 115 8.59 10.97 11.53
N VAL A 116 8.50 10.26 10.39
CA VAL A 116 7.24 10.03 9.67
C VAL A 116 7.12 8.57 9.26
N VAL A 117 5.93 8.00 9.42
CA VAL A 117 5.54 6.70 8.88
C VAL A 117 4.34 6.87 7.96
N LEU A 118 4.44 6.40 6.73
CA LEU A 118 3.32 6.28 5.79
C LEU A 118 2.92 4.80 5.76
N CYS A 119 1.64 4.50 5.98
CA CYS A 119 1.14 3.13 6.04
C CYS A 119 -0.11 2.98 5.16
N TRP A 120 0.11 2.46 3.94
CA TRP A 120 -0.93 2.39 2.92
C TRP A 120 -1.74 1.12 3.04
N ASN A 121 -2.94 1.22 3.63
CA ASN A 121 -3.99 0.19 3.74
C ASN A 121 -3.56 -1.25 4.11
N VAL A 122 -2.33 -1.44 4.60
CA VAL A 122 -1.75 -2.75 4.91
C VAL A 122 -2.57 -3.52 5.94
N ALA A 123 -3.10 -2.83 6.95
CA ALA A 123 -3.87 -3.45 8.02
C ALA A 123 -5.12 -4.20 7.51
N ASP A 124 -5.77 -3.70 6.46
CA ASP A 124 -7.00 -4.31 5.96
C ASP A 124 -6.77 -5.60 5.15
N TYR A 125 -5.56 -5.81 4.63
CA TYR A 125 -5.22 -6.92 3.73
C TYR A 125 -4.33 -7.99 4.36
N MET A 126 -3.76 -7.74 5.54
CA MET A 126 -2.90 -8.69 6.22
C MET A 126 -3.64 -9.57 7.21
N ASP A 127 -3.00 -10.68 7.61
CA ASP A 127 -3.51 -11.54 8.67
C ASP A 127 -3.70 -10.75 9.98
N GLU A 128 -4.86 -10.92 10.63
CA GLU A 128 -5.22 -10.17 11.83
C GLU A 128 -4.18 -10.31 12.96
N SER A 129 -3.52 -11.47 13.05
CA SER A 129 -2.49 -11.73 14.07
C SER A 129 -1.27 -10.83 13.94
N LEU A 130 -1.00 -10.26 12.75
CA LEU A 130 0.13 -9.35 12.50
C LEU A 130 -0.16 -7.89 12.83
N VAL A 131 -1.42 -7.47 12.75
CA VAL A 131 -1.79 -6.05 12.79
C VAL A 131 -1.31 -5.40 14.10
N LYS A 132 -1.76 -5.91 15.25
CA LYS A 132 -1.38 -5.31 16.54
C LYS A 132 0.13 -5.35 16.81
N PRO A 133 0.85 -6.47 16.61
CA PRO A 133 2.31 -6.51 16.76
C PRO A 133 3.04 -5.49 15.88
N ILE A 134 2.64 -5.32 14.62
CA ILE A 134 3.25 -4.36 13.71
C ILE A 134 3.04 -2.92 14.19
N PHE A 135 1.80 -2.53 14.52
CA PHE A 135 1.56 -1.15 14.98
C PHE A 135 2.23 -0.84 16.32
N ALA A 136 2.35 -1.82 17.22
CA ALA A 136 3.16 -1.68 18.44
C ALA A 136 4.65 -1.49 18.09
N ARG A 137 5.15 -2.22 17.09
CA ARG A 137 6.53 -2.05 16.60
C ARG A 137 6.74 -0.68 15.96
N LEU A 138 5.80 -0.22 15.12
CA LEU A 138 5.83 1.11 14.50
C LEU A 138 5.91 2.21 15.54
N TRP A 139 5.09 2.14 16.59
CA TRP A 139 5.17 3.08 17.72
C TRP A 139 6.58 3.11 18.34
N SER A 140 7.23 1.95 18.54
CA SER A 140 8.57 1.90 19.15
C SER A 140 9.68 2.52 18.28
N VAL A 141 9.60 2.37 16.96
CA VAL A 141 10.63 2.85 16.01
C VAL A 141 10.43 4.31 15.62
N MET A 142 9.27 4.90 15.90
CA MET A 142 9.02 6.33 15.70
C MET A 142 9.65 7.18 16.80
N LYS A 143 10.11 8.39 16.50
CA LYS A 143 10.52 9.38 17.52
C LYS A 143 9.30 9.90 18.30
N PRO A 144 9.47 10.31 19.57
CA PRO A 144 8.43 11.10 20.25
C PRO A 144 8.01 12.30 19.40
N GLY A 145 6.70 12.56 19.26
CA GLY A 145 6.15 13.61 18.40
C GLY A 145 6.04 13.25 16.91
N GLY A 146 6.68 12.16 16.47
CA GLY A 146 6.65 11.67 15.09
C GLY A 146 5.23 11.36 14.61
N LYS A 147 5.00 11.43 13.30
CA LYS A 147 3.66 11.31 12.70
C LYS A 147 3.49 10.01 11.93
N LEU A 148 2.35 9.36 12.06
CA LEU A 148 1.99 8.20 11.25
C LEU A 148 0.67 8.49 10.52
N LEU A 149 0.69 8.37 9.19
CA LEU A 149 -0.50 8.42 8.35
C LEU A 149 -0.84 7.00 7.88
N ALA A 150 -1.98 6.47 8.31
CA ALA A 150 -2.47 5.16 7.93
C ALA A 150 -3.80 5.24 7.20
N PHE A 151 -3.99 4.40 6.18
CA PHE A 151 -5.26 4.27 5.47
C PHE A 151 -5.99 3.00 5.89
N PHE A 152 -7.32 3.09 5.95
CA PHE A 152 -8.21 1.97 6.26
C PHE A 152 -9.44 2.05 5.37
N HIS A 153 -9.92 0.93 4.83
CA HIS A 153 -11.21 0.89 4.15
C HIS A 153 -12.37 1.15 5.13
N THR A 154 -13.46 1.71 4.62
CA THR A 154 -14.75 1.75 5.33
C THR A 154 -15.56 0.50 5.02
N GLN A 155 -16.66 0.30 5.74
CA GLN A 155 -17.55 -0.86 5.50
C GLN A 155 -18.14 -0.85 4.09
N ASP A 156 -18.34 0.34 3.52
CA ASP A 156 -18.93 0.54 2.20
C ASP A 156 -17.98 0.15 1.05
N ALA A 157 -16.69 -0.07 1.32
CA ALA A 157 -15.75 -0.55 0.31
C ALA A 157 -16.09 -1.97 -0.19
N GLY A 158 -16.72 -2.78 0.66
CA GLY A 158 -17.11 -4.16 0.36
C GLY A 158 -15.94 -5.15 0.31
N PRO A 159 -16.20 -6.46 0.33
CA PRO A 159 -15.17 -7.50 0.45
C PRO A 159 -14.27 -7.64 -0.80
N GLN A 160 -14.66 -7.03 -1.92
CA GLN A 160 -13.91 -7.04 -3.18
C GLN A 160 -13.07 -5.76 -3.39
N ALA A 161 -12.96 -4.92 -2.36
CA ALA A 161 -12.15 -3.70 -2.44
C ALA A 161 -10.70 -4.03 -2.84
N PRO A 162 -10.19 -3.49 -3.95
CA PRO A 162 -8.85 -3.81 -4.42
C PRO A 162 -7.78 -3.19 -3.53
N CYS A 163 -6.67 -3.90 -3.35
CA CYS A 163 -5.48 -3.32 -2.74
C CYS A 163 -4.76 -2.43 -3.75
N TYR A 164 -4.20 -1.33 -3.28
CA TYR A 164 -3.58 -0.32 -4.13
C TYR A 164 -2.16 -0.05 -3.70
N ARG A 165 -1.28 0.17 -4.68
CA ARG A 165 -0.07 0.94 -4.51
C ARG A 165 -0.41 2.41 -4.62
N PHE A 166 0.08 3.21 -3.69
CA PHE A 166 -0.13 4.65 -3.66
C PHE A 166 1.13 5.37 -4.11
N HIS A 167 0.96 6.32 -5.04
CA HIS A 167 2.00 7.18 -5.57
C HIS A 167 1.72 8.63 -5.16
N ILE A 168 2.64 9.24 -4.43
CA ILE A 168 2.56 10.66 -4.10
C ILE A 168 2.83 11.48 -5.37
N VAL A 169 1.85 12.28 -5.76
CA VAL A 169 1.96 13.22 -6.89
C VAL A 169 2.36 14.60 -6.37
N ASN A 170 1.74 15.04 -5.27
CA ASN A 170 2.08 16.26 -4.55
C ASN A 170 1.55 16.20 -3.11
N ALA A 171 1.61 17.31 -2.38
CA ALA A 171 1.24 17.40 -0.97
C ALA A 171 -0.19 16.94 -0.63
N GLU A 172 -1.12 16.85 -1.58
CA GLU A 172 -2.51 16.45 -1.32
C GLU A 172 -3.09 15.49 -2.36
N MET A 173 -2.33 15.14 -3.40
CA MET A 173 -2.79 14.25 -4.47
C MET A 173 -1.97 12.98 -4.50
N LEU A 174 -2.70 11.87 -4.58
CA LEU A 174 -2.20 10.52 -4.77
C LEU A 174 -2.69 9.99 -6.11
N GLU A 175 -1.90 9.12 -6.72
CA GLU A 175 -2.32 8.22 -7.79
C GLU A 175 -2.32 6.79 -7.24
N MET A 176 -3.39 6.05 -7.49
CA MET A 176 -3.57 4.69 -7.04
C MET A 176 -3.44 3.73 -8.20
N GLN A 177 -2.62 2.69 -8.01
CA GLN A 177 -2.45 1.58 -8.95
C GLN A 177 -2.91 0.29 -8.28
N VAL A 178 -3.86 -0.43 -8.88
CA VAL A 178 -4.30 -1.74 -8.35
C VAL A 178 -3.11 -2.70 -8.32
N ILE A 179 -2.90 -3.36 -7.18
CA ILE A 179 -1.90 -4.42 -7.03
C ILE A 179 -2.51 -5.70 -7.60
N GLY A 180 -1.92 -6.21 -8.68
CA GLY A 180 -2.36 -7.43 -9.36
C GLY A 180 -1.34 -8.57 -9.24
N PRO A 181 -1.77 -9.83 -9.39
CA PRO A 181 -0.87 -10.97 -9.37
C PRO A 181 0.18 -10.84 -10.48
N GLY A 182 1.46 -10.92 -10.11
CA GLY A 182 2.58 -11.15 -11.03
C GLY A 182 3.26 -9.93 -11.70
N LYS A 183 2.90 -8.67 -11.39
CA LYS A 183 3.54 -7.49 -12.03
C LYS A 183 4.53 -6.70 -11.14
N ASP A 184 4.53 -6.96 -9.84
CA ASP A 184 5.18 -6.10 -8.85
C ASP A 184 6.36 -6.73 -8.11
N GLN A 185 6.96 -7.79 -8.68
CA GLN A 185 8.21 -8.36 -8.18
C GLN A 185 9.38 -7.39 -8.44
N ARG A 186 9.74 -6.55 -7.47
CA ARG A 186 11.04 -5.88 -7.46
C ARG A 186 11.67 -5.95 -6.07
N LYS A 187 12.98 -6.23 -6.06
CA LYS A 187 13.85 -6.27 -4.88
C LYS A 187 13.70 -5.00 -4.04
N ALA A 188 13.49 -5.17 -2.73
CA ALA A 188 13.61 -4.06 -1.78
C ALA A 188 15.06 -3.55 -1.73
N PRO A 189 15.28 -2.23 -1.50
CA PRO A 189 16.63 -1.67 -1.36
C PRO A 189 17.44 -2.25 -0.18
N SER A 190 16.77 -2.85 0.82
CA SER A 190 17.38 -3.48 1.99
C SER A 190 18.11 -4.80 1.68
N GLY A 191 18.05 -5.31 0.44
CA GLY A 191 18.64 -6.59 0.06
C GLY A 191 17.73 -7.80 0.37
N THR A 192 16.63 -7.60 1.10
CA THR A 192 15.62 -8.63 1.36
C THR A 192 14.80 -8.89 0.09
N VAL A 193 14.82 -10.14 -0.39
CA VAL A 193 13.99 -10.57 -1.53
C VAL A 193 12.67 -11.06 -0.96
N HIS A 194 11.63 -10.22 -0.97
CA HIS A 194 10.30 -10.70 -0.67
C HIS A 194 9.73 -11.41 -1.92
N PRO A 195 9.20 -12.64 -1.79
CA PRO A 195 8.45 -13.25 -2.88
C PRO A 195 7.30 -12.29 -3.22
N GLY A 196 7.22 -11.86 -4.48
CA GLY A 196 6.15 -10.95 -4.88
C GLY A 196 4.79 -11.59 -4.67
N ILE A 197 3.79 -10.73 -4.48
CA ILE A 197 2.40 -11.13 -4.28
C ILE A 197 1.93 -11.98 -5.48
N SER A 198 1.88 -13.30 -5.28
CA SER A 198 1.48 -14.29 -6.28
C SER A 198 -0.05 -14.45 -6.33
N ALA A 199 -0.73 -14.18 -5.21
CA ALA A 199 -2.18 -14.28 -5.07
C ALA A 199 -2.86 -12.91 -5.13
N SER A 200 -4.09 -12.85 -5.65
CA SER A 200 -4.93 -11.65 -5.53
C SER A 200 -5.12 -11.30 -4.05
N LEU A 201 -4.67 -10.13 -3.61
CA LEU A 201 -4.92 -9.64 -2.25
C LEU A 201 -6.43 -9.50 -2.03
N ARG A 202 -6.92 -10.13 -0.97
CA ARG A 202 -8.32 -10.02 -0.54
C ARG A 202 -8.38 -9.26 0.76
N LEU A 203 -9.39 -8.41 0.88
CA LEU A 203 -9.70 -7.69 2.10
C LEU A 203 -9.94 -8.70 3.22
N GLN A 204 -9.10 -8.70 4.25
CA GLN A 204 -9.20 -9.60 5.40
C GLN A 204 -10.18 -9.04 6.43
N ARG A 205 -10.10 -7.73 6.67
CA ARG A 205 -10.92 -7.05 7.68
C ARG A 205 -11.11 -5.58 7.35
N VAL A 206 -12.24 -5.04 7.79
CA VAL A 206 -12.50 -3.60 7.86
C VAL A 206 -12.47 -3.13 9.32
N PHE A 207 -11.73 -2.07 9.61
CA PHE A 207 -11.61 -1.52 10.95
C PHE A 207 -12.61 -0.36 11.17
N ASN A 208 -13.50 -0.52 12.16
CA ASN A 208 -14.36 0.58 12.62
C ASN A 208 -13.55 1.57 13.49
N ASN A 209 -14.13 2.72 13.82
CA ASN A 209 -13.43 3.76 14.59
C ASN A 209 -12.90 3.23 15.93
N ARG A 210 -13.70 2.44 16.66
CA ARG A 210 -13.29 1.87 17.95
C ARG A 210 -12.09 0.93 17.81
N HIS A 211 -12.06 0.10 16.77
CA HIS A 211 -10.91 -0.76 16.50
C HIS A 211 -9.65 0.07 16.22
N ILE A 212 -9.79 1.15 15.44
CA ILE A 212 -8.67 2.04 15.10
C ILE A 212 -8.18 2.79 16.34
N GLU A 213 -9.08 3.38 17.14
CA GLU A 213 -8.73 4.06 18.40
C GLU A 213 -8.00 3.11 19.35
N ASN A 214 -8.45 1.86 19.47
CA ASN A 214 -7.76 0.85 20.27
C ASN A 214 -6.38 0.48 19.71
N LEU A 215 -6.23 0.42 18.38
CA LEU A 215 -4.96 0.12 17.71
C LEU A 215 -3.93 1.23 17.97
N PHE A 216 -4.38 2.48 18.03
CA PHE A 216 -3.54 3.67 18.24
C PHE A 216 -3.62 4.23 19.66
N ARG A 217 -4.10 3.47 20.64
CA ARG A 217 -4.36 3.95 22.01
C ARG A 217 -3.16 4.59 22.72
N ASP A 218 -1.94 4.17 22.35
CA ASP A 218 -0.69 4.62 22.95
C ASP A 218 -0.10 5.85 22.22
N PHE A 219 -0.77 6.37 21.18
CA PHE A 219 -0.42 7.60 20.49
C PHE A 219 -1.05 8.81 21.19
N ALA A 220 -0.32 9.92 21.25
CA ALA A 220 -0.75 11.15 21.93
C ALA A 220 -1.95 11.85 21.26
N SER A 221 -2.16 11.64 19.96
CA SER A 221 -3.32 12.22 19.25
C SER A 221 -3.72 11.38 18.04
N ILE A 222 -4.99 11.49 17.65
CA ILE A 222 -5.58 10.85 16.48
C ILE A 222 -6.49 11.82 15.74
N LYS A 223 -6.36 11.90 14.42
CA LYS A 223 -7.24 12.65 13.52
C LYS A 223 -7.76 11.73 12.42
N PHE A 224 -9.05 11.81 12.14
CA PHE A 224 -9.72 11.04 11.11
C PHE A 224 -10.11 11.93 9.93
N PHE A 225 -9.88 11.44 8.72
CA PHE A 225 -10.37 12.05 7.48
C PHE A 225 -11.11 10.98 6.68
N LEU A 226 -12.35 11.27 6.28
CA LEU A 226 -13.10 10.38 5.41
C LEU A 226 -12.95 10.86 3.97
N ALA A 227 -12.40 10.02 3.11
CA ALA A 227 -12.28 10.28 1.68
C ALA A 227 -13.52 9.76 0.92
N ARG A 228 -13.68 10.21 -0.33
CA ARG A 228 -14.84 9.87 -1.17
C ARG A 228 -14.80 8.45 -1.75
N ASP A 229 -13.66 7.80 -1.68
CA ASP A 229 -13.36 6.47 -2.24
C ASP A 229 -13.53 5.35 -1.20
N ASN A 230 -14.37 5.56 -0.19
CA ASN A 230 -14.59 4.61 0.91
C ASN A 230 -13.30 4.27 1.68
N VAL A 231 -12.34 5.18 1.71
CA VAL A 231 -11.13 5.08 2.54
C VAL A 231 -11.19 6.12 3.65
N ARG A 232 -10.81 5.70 4.85
CA ARG A 232 -10.53 6.54 6.01
C ARG A 232 -9.03 6.71 6.15
N GLU A 233 -8.60 7.94 6.29
CA GLU A 233 -7.21 8.31 6.58
C GLU A 233 -7.12 8.65 8.06
N VAL A 234 -6.09 8.12 8.71
CA VAL A 234 -5.86 8.26 10.15
C VAL A 234 -4.47 8.82 10.34
N LEU A 235 -4.40 10.04 10.85
CA LEU A 235 -3.14 10.70 11.20
C LEU A 235 -2.99 10.67 12.72
N VAL A 236 -1.91 10.06 13.20
CA VAL A 236 -1.58 10.00 14.63
C VAL A 236 -0.23 10.63 14.92
N ALA A 237 -0.03 11.04 16.17
CA ALA A 237 1.26 11.51 16.67
C ALA A 237 1.71 10.66 17.85
N ARG A 238 2.96 10.19 17.83
CA ARG A 238 3.54 9.44 18.95
C ARG A 238 3.69 10.33 20.17
#